data_AF-A0A6J6X8C8-F1
#
_entry.id   AF-A0A6J6X8C8-F1
#
_cell.length_a   1.000
_cell.length_b   1.000
_cell.length_c   1.000
_cell.angle_alpha   90.00
_cell.angle_beta   90.00
_cell.angle_gamma   90.00
#
_symmetry.space_group_name_H-M   'P 1'
#
loop_
_entity.id
_entity.type
_entity.pdbx_description
1 polymer ?
#
loop_
_entity_poly.entity_id
_entity_poly.type
_entity_poly.pdbx_seq_one_letter_code
_entity_poly.pdbx_strand_id
1 'polypeptide(L)'
;MPGFGRKAVQIALAGIYDLQQHLDDVVAPVLRAWNVFERSDLSGDGLKAREELAAFMDTTYKAAATFNDKREVHFERQIARGIQPIRITD
;
A
#
# COMPACT_ATOMS: atom_id res chain seq x y z
N MET A 1 -14.50 12.36 6.22
CA MET A 1 -15.11 11.89 7.48
C MET A 1 -14.21 12.28 8.66
N PRO A 2 -14.74 12.95 9.70
CA PRO A 2 -13.96 13.29 10.88
C PRO A 2 -13.28 12.05 11.50
N GLY A 3 -11.99 12.15 11.82
CA GLY A 3 -11.23 11.06 12.45
C GLY A 3 -10.85 9.88 11.55
N PHE A 4 -11.08 9.96 10.23
CA PHE A 4 -10.78 8.89 9.29
C PHE A 4 -9.32 8.43 9.36
N GLY A 5 -8.35 9.36 9.29
CA GLY A 5 -6.93 9.01 9.29
C GLY A 5 -6.50 8.19 10.51
N ARG A 6 -6.97 8.56 11.71
CA ARG A 6 -6.68 7.81 12.93
C ARG A 6 -7.27 6.39 12.88
N LYS A 7 -8.52 6.25 12.42
CA LYS A 7 -9.16 4.94 12.27
C LYS A 7 -8.47 4.08 11.22
N ALA A 8 -8.08 4.66 10.09
CA ALA A 8 -7.34 3.97 9.04
C ALA A 8 -6.01 3.42 9.54
N VAL A 9 -5.25 4.20 10.32
CA VAL A 9 -4.00 3.72 10.95
C VAL A 9 -4.28 2.56 11.91
N GLN A 10 -5.35 2.62 12.72
CA GLN A 10 -5.70 1.53 13.62
C GLN A 10 -6.05 0.23 12.87
N ILE A 11 -6.79 0.33 11.77
CA ILE A 11 -7.13 -0.80 10.89
C ILE A 11 -5.86 -1.40 10.28
N ALA A 12 -4.97 -0.57 9.75
CA ALA A 12 -3.71 -1.01 9.15
C ALA A 12 -2.74 -1.64 10.16
N LEU A 13 -2.66 -1.08 11.38
CA LEU A 13 -1.88 -1.68 12.47
C LEU A 13 -2.47 -3.05 12.86
N ALA A 14 -3.80 -3.16 12.97
CA ALA A 14 -4.44 -4.42 13.31
C ALA A 14 -4.28 -5.52 12.22
N GLY A 15 -3.78 -5.19 11.03
CA GLY A 15 -3.63 -6.13 9.91
C GLY A 15 -4.92 -6.34 9.10
N ILE A 16 -5.95 -5.51 9.32
CA ILE A 16 -7.27 -5.69 8.67
C ILE A 16 -7.25 -5.19 7.22
N TYR A 17 -6.62 -4.03 6.99
CA TYR A 17 -6.46 -3.45 5.65
C TYR A 17 -5.37 -2.38 5.66
N ASP A 18 -4.37 -2.52 4.79
CA ASP A 18 -3.31 -1.52 4.61
C ASP A 18 -3.04 -1.20 3.14
N LEU A 19 -2.07 -0.29 2.91
CA LEU A 19 -1.72 0.16 1.57
C LEU A 19 -1.09 -0.96 0.72
N GLN A 20 -0.33 -1.88 1.33
CA GLN A 20 0.27 -3.01 0.61
C GLN A 20 -0.83 -3.93 0.09
N GLN A 21 -1.78 -4.31 0.95
CA GLN A 21 -2.95 -5.11 0.54
C GLN A 21 -3.77 -4.41 -0.55
N HIS A 22 -3.98 -3.09 -0.44
CA HIS A 22 -4.68 -2.36 -1.50
C HIS A 22 -3.94 -2.41 -2.84
N LEU A 23 -2.61 -2.27 -2.83
CA LEU A 23 -1.80 -2.35 -4.05
C LEU A 23 -1.83 -3.75 -4.66
N ASP A 24 -1.61 -4.79 -3.86
CA ASP A 24 -1.45 -6.16 -4.33
C ASP A 24 -2.76 -6.83 -4.73
N ASP A 25 -3.82 -6.59 -3.95
CA ASP A 25 -5.09 -7.31 -4.09
C ASP A 25 -6.13 -6.53 -4.90
N VAL A 26 -5.93 -5.22 -5.09
CA VAL A 26 -6.89 -4.36 -5.83
C VAL A 26 -6.23 -3.68 -7.01
N VAL A 27 -5.23 -2.82 -6.79
CA VAL A 27 -4.71 -1.94 -7.85
C VAL A 27 -3.95 -2.72 -8.91
N ALA A 28 -2.96 -3.52 -8.52
CA ALA A 28 -2.14 -4.27 -9.47
C ALA A 28 -2.96 -5.28 -10.29
N PRO A 29 -3.94 -6.03 -9.73
CA PRO A 29 -4.84 -6.87 -10.50
C PRO A 29 -5.63 -6.10 -11.57
N VAL A 30 -6.16 -4.92 -11.24
CA VAL A 30 -6.90 -4.08 -12.21
C VAL A 30 -5.98 -3.62 -13.34
N LEU A 31 -4.77 -3.14 -13.02
CA LEU A 31 -3.80 -2.71 -14.04
C LEU A 31 -3.36 -3.86 -14.94
N ARG A 32 -3.19 -5.07 -14.38
CA ARG A 32 -2.91 -6.31 -15.14
C ARG A 32 -4.07 -6.70 -16.04
N ALA A 33 -5.31 -6.66 -15.54
CA ALA A 33 -6.50 -7.03 -16.30
C ALA A 33 -6.68 -6.16 -17.56
N TRP A 34 -6.23 -4.90 -17.51
CA TRP A 34 -6.24 -3.97 -18.66
C TRP A 34 -4.92 -3.94 -19.44
N ASN A 35 -3.97 -4.78 -19.06
CA ASN A 35 -2.66 -4.90 -19.68
C ASN A 35 -1.88 -3.57 -19.76
N VAL A 36 -2.10 -2.65 -18.80
CA VAL A 36 -1.72 -1.24 -18.92
C VAL A 36 -0.23 -1.06 -19.25
N PHE A 37 0.65 -1.84 -18.60
CA PHE A 37 2.09 -1.71 -18.78
C PHE A 37 2.64 -2.38 -20.04
N GLU A 38 2.01 -3.45 -20.53
CA GLU A 38 2.45 -4.18 -21.73
C GLU A 38 1.87 -3.63 -23.04
N ARG A 39 0.96 -2.65 -22.97
CA ARG A 39 0.41 -2.01 -24.17
C ARG A 39 1.49 -1.31 -24.99
N SER A 40 1.63 -1.70 -26.25
CA SER A 40 2.58 -1.09 -27.20
C SER A 40 1.91 -0.12 -28.19
N ASP A 41 0.60 0.11 -28.04
CA ASP A 41 -0.23 0.91 -28.93
C ASP A 41 -0.49 2.35 -28.42
N LEU A 42 0.08 2.72 -27.27
CA LEU A 42 0.00 4.07 -26.72
C LEU A 42 1.07 4.98 -27.34
N SER A 43 0.70 6.20 -27.69
CA SER A 43 1.60 7.24 -28.17
C SER A 43 1.25 8.60 -27.56
N GLY A 44 2.15 9.58 -27.70
CA GLY A 44 1.96 10.93 -27.17
C GLY A 44 1.62 10.94 -25.67
N ASP A 45 0.53 11.60 -25.33
CA ASP A 45 0.07 11.73 -23.94
C ASP A 45 -0.26 10.37 -23.28
N GLY A 46 -0.71 9.38 -24.06
CA GLY A 46 -1.01 8.04 -23.52
C GLY A 46 0.25 7.30 -23.06
N LEU A 47 1.35 7.42 -23.84
CA LEU A 47 2.64 6.84 -23.46
C LEU A 47 3.18 7.53 -22.20
N LYS A 48 3.12 8.86 -22.16
CA LYS A 48 3.53 9.66 -21.01
C LYS A 48 2.73 9.31 -19.74
N ALA A 49 1.41 9.19 -19.85
CA ALA A 49 0.57 8.81 -18.71
C ALA A 49 0.90 7.41 -18.17
N ARG A 50 1.25 6.46 -19.04
CA ARG A 50 1.70 5.12 -18.62
C ARG A 50 3.02 5.19 -17.83
N GLU A 51 3.97 6.00 -18.28
CA GLU A 51 5.25 6.20 -17.59
C GLU A 51 5.08 6.87 -16.22
N GLU A 52 4.23 7.92 -16.15
CA GLU A 52 3.89 8.58 -14.89
C GLU A 52 3.20 7.63 -13.92
N LEU A 53 2.28 6.79 -14.41
CA LEU A 53 1.63 5.77 -13.60
C LEU A 53 2.64 4.74 -13.09
N ALA A 54 3.57 4.27 -13.92
CA ALA A 54 4.61 3.33 -13.49
C ALA A 54 5.47 3.92 -12.36
N ALA A 55 5.94 5.16 -12.53
CA ALA A 55 6.73 5.87 -11.50
C ALA A 55 5.93 6.11 -10.20
N PHE A 56 4.63 6.38 -10.32
CA PHE A 56 3.73 6.53 -9.19
C PHE A 56 3.55 5.20 -8.43
N MET A 57 3.36 4.10 -9.15
CA MET A 57 3.25 2.76 -8.55
C MET A 57 4.53 2.40 -7.78
N ASP A 58 5.71 2.59 -8.37
CA ASP A 58 7.00 2.35 -7.71
C ASP A 58 7.15 3.16 -6.42
N THR A 59 6.77 4.44 -6.46
CA THR A 59 6.83 5.31 -5.28
C THR A 59 5.86 4.85 -4.20
N THR A 60 4.67 4.40 -4.59
CA THR A 60 3.63 3.98 -3.65
C THR A 60 3.98 2.64 -2.99
N TYR A 61 4.56 1.69 -3.73
CA TYR A 61 5.11 0.46 -3.15
C TYR A 61 6.22 0.74 -2.12
N LYS A 62 7.13 1.68 -2.42
CA LYS A 62 8.15 2.10 -1.44
C LYS A 62 7.55 2.70 -0.17
N ALA A 63 6.47 3.47 -0.31
CA ALA A 63 5.74 4.03 0.83
C ALA A 63 5.06 2.92 1.66
N ALA A 64 4.45 1.92 1.01
CA ALA A 64 3.86 0.76 1.68
C ALA A 64 4.92 -0.04 2.46
N ALA A 65 6.07 -0.34 1.84
CA ALA A 65 7.18 -1.01 2.49
C ALA A 65 7.69 -0.21 3.71
N THR A 66 7.89 1.10 3.56
CA THR A 66 8.31 1.98 4.66
C THR A 66 7.30 1.98 5.82
N PHE A 67 5.99 1.90 5.52
CA PHE A 67 4.96 1.78 6.54
C PHE A 67 5.07 0.45 7.30
N ASN A 68 5.28 -0.66 6.59
CA ASN A 68 5.45 -1.99 7.18
C ASN A 68 6.66 -2.04 8.12
N ASP A 69 7.80 -1.49 7.71
CA ASP A 69 8.99 -1.39 8.57
C ASP A 69 8.69 -0.60 9.85
N LYS A 70 8.02 0.55 9.71
CA LYS A 70 7.62 1.38 10.85
C LYS A 70 6.62 0.68 11.76
N ARG A 71 5.71 -0.12 11.21
CA ARG A 71 4.75 -0.93 11.96
C ARG A 71 5.48 -1.93 12.85
N GLU A 72 6.47 -2.64 12.32
CA GLU A 72 7.23 -3.60 13.12
C GLU A 72 8.02 -2.91 14.24
N VAL A 73 8.73 -1.82 13.95
CA VAL A 73 9.41 -1.01 14.98
C VAL A 73 8.43 -0.49 16.04
N HIS A 74 7.22 -0.11 15.64
CA HIS A 74 6.18 0.32 16.57
C HIS A 74 5.75 -0.81 17.51
N PHE A 75 5.60 -2.03 16.98
CA PHE A 75 5.25 -3.21 17.77
C PHE A 75 6.36 -3.68 18.69
N GLU A 76 7.61 -3.68 18.25
CA GLU A 76 8.77 -3.97 19.12
C GLU A 76 8.78 -3.04 20.34
N ARG A 77 8.51 -1.75 20.14
CA ARG A 77 8.42 -0.76 21.23
C ARG A 77 7.25 -1.02 22.18
N GLN A 78 6.12 -1.51 21.68
CA GLN A 78 4.98 -1.88 22.53
C GLN A 78 5.33 -3.11 23.38
N ILE A 79 5.90 -4.14 22.76
CA ILE A 79 6.31 -5.37 23.43
C ILE A 79 7.35 -5.08 24.52
N ALA A 80 8.34 -4.23 24.24
CA ALA A 80 9.34 -3.79 25.22
C ALA A 80 8.73 -3.06 26.44
N ARG A 81 7.51 -2.52 26.30
CA ARG A 81 6.74 -1.89 27.38
C ARG A 81 5.73 -2.83 28.05
N GLY A 82 5.75 -4.12 27.70
CA GLY A 82 4.80 -5.12 28.20
C GLY A 82 3.41 -5.03 27.57
N ILE A 83 3.25 -4.30 26.46
CA ILE A 83 1.98 -4.17 25.73
C ILE A 83 1.97 -5.20 24.61
N GLN A 84 0.95 -6.07 24.58
CA GLN A 84 0.76 -7.04 23.49
C GLN A 84 0.05 -6.36 22.31
N PRO A 85 0.70 -6.23 21.13
CA PRO A 85 0.07 -5.62 19.97
C PRO A 85 -1.00 -6.55 19.37
N ILE A 86 -2.13 -5.96 18.98
CA ILE A 86 -3.17 -6.67 18.24
C ILE A 86 -2.69 -6.88 16.80
N ARG A 87 -2.63 -8.14 16.38
CA ARG A 87 -2.36 -8.56 15.00
C ARG A 87 -3.41 -9.58 14.61
N ILE A 88 -4.31 -9.22 13.70
CA ILE A 88 -5.26 -10.14 13.11
C ILE A 88 -4.52 -10.75 11.91
N THR A 89 -4.01 -11.95 12.09
CA THR A 89 -3.49 -12.77 10.99
C THR A 89 -4.65 -13.56 10.38
N ASP A 90 -4.69 -13.62 9.05
CA ASP A 90 -5.54 -14.54 8.29
C ASP A 90 -5.17 -16.01 8.54
#